data_AF-A0A5N5HH47-F1
#
_entry.id   AF-A0A5N5HH47-F1
#
_cell.length_a   1.000
_cell.length_b   1.000
_cell.length_c   1.000
_cell.angle_alpha   90.00
_cell.angle_beta   90.00
_cell.angle_gamma   90.00
#
_symmetry.space_group_name_H-M   'P 1'
#
loop_
_entity.id
_entity.type
_entity.pdbx_description
1 polymer ?
#
loop_
_entity_poly.entity_id
_entity_poly.type
_entity_poly.pdbx_seq_one_letter_code
_entity_poly.pdbx_strand_id
1 'polypeptide(L)'
;MLQQSIEELGRVDGASSSRLQLSNIQTWVSAALMNEDICVDGFANLPLNGKVETTAHRHVTKAAHLTINALALVNAYASAKTASP
;
A
#
# COMPACT_ATOMS: atom_id res chain seq x y z
N MET A 1 -7.97 -2.33 -1.51
CA MET A 1 -6.83 -1.43 -1.71
C MET A 1 -5.61 -2.17 -2.25
N LEU A 2 -4.83 -2.96 -1.48
CA LEU A 2 -3.67 -3.70 -2.03
C LEU A 2 -4.01 -4.64 -3.18
N GLN A 3 -5.08 -5.43 -3.05
CA GLN A 3 -5.52 -6.33 -4.12
C GLN A 3 -5.80 -5.58 -5.44
N GLN A 4 -6.48 -4.43 -5.37
CA GLN A 4 -6.76 -3.58 -6.53
C GLN A 4 -5.47 -3.01 -7.12
N SER A 5 -4.54 -2.60 -6.26
CA SER A 5 -3.20 -2.14 -6.68
C SER A 5 -2.44 -3.23 -7.45
N ILE A 6 -2.48 -4.48 -6.98
CA ILE A 6 -1.84 -5.63 -7.63
C ILE A 6 -2.50 -5.96 -8.97
N GLU A 7 -3.83 -6.00 -9.01
CA GLU A 7 -4.59 -6.28 -10.23
C GLU A 7 -4.30 -5.26 -11.33
N GLU A 8 -4.28 -3.97 -10.98
CA GLU A 8 -3.99 -2.91 -11.93
C GLU A 8 -2.53 -2.90 -12.35
N LEU A 9 -1.60 -3.20 -11.44
CA LEU A 9 -0.19 -3.39 -11.78
C LEU A 9 0.00 -4.55 -12.75
N GLY A 10 -0.79 -5.63 -12.65
CA GLY A 10 -0.79 -6.72 -13.63
C GLY A 10 -1.28 -6.30 -15.03
N ARG A 11 -1.94 -5.14 -15.14
CA ARG A 11 -2.42 -4.54 -16.39
C ARG A 11 -1.51 -3.42 -16.90
N VAL A 12 -0.45 -3.08 -16.16
CA VAL A 12 0.57 -2.11 -16.56
C VAL A 12 1.49 -2.79 -17.57
N ASP A 13 1.36 -2.41 -18.85
CA ASP A 13 2.30 -2.81 -19.90
C ASP A 13 3.28 -1.65 -20.17
N GLY A 14 4.58 -1.95 -20.12
CA GLY A 14 5.66 -0.97 -20.10
C GLY A 14 5.64 0.06 -21.24
N ALA A 15 5.02 -0.22 -22.39
CA ALA A 15 4.89 0.73 -23.49
C ALA A 15 3.56 1.50 -23.51
N SER A 16 2.49 0.95 -22.92
CA SER A 16 1.11 1.43 -23.07
C SER A 16 0.42 1.83 -21.75
N SER A 17 1.14 1.73 -20.63
CA SER A 17 0.65 2.11 -19.31
C SER A 17 0.14 3.55 -19.28
N SER A 18 -1.14 3.73 -19.01
CA SER A 18 -1.73 5.07 -18.89
C SER A 18 -1.33 5.74 -17.57
N ARG A 19 -1.21 7.08 -17.58
CA ARG A 19 -1.06 7.89 -16.36
C ARG A 19 -2.15 7.61 -15.33
N LEU A 20 -3.36 7.30 -15.79
CA LEU A 20 -4.49 6.97 -14.92
C LEU A 20 -4.26 5.66 -14.16
N GLN A 21 -3.79 4.60 -14.82
CA GLN A 21 -3.46 3.33 -14.16
C GLN A 21 -2.40 3.53 -13.06
N LEU A 22 -1.35 4.30 -13.35
CA LEU A 22 -0.32 4.61 -12.36
C LEU A 22 -0.86 5.40 -11.18
N SER A 23 -1.72 6.39 -11.44
CA SER A 23 -2.40 7.18 -10.40
C SER A 23 -3.34 6.33 -9.54
N ASN A 24 -4.03 5.35 -10.13
CA ASN A 24 -4.89 4.41 -9.41
C ASN A 24 -4.06 3.54 -8.46
N ILE A 25 -2.96 2.96 -8.96
CA ILE A 25 -2.04 2.12 -8.17
C ILE A 25 -1.49 2.92 -6.98
N GLN A 26 -1.01 4.15 -7.20
CA GLN A 26 -0.52 5.06 -6.14
C GLN A 26 -1.60 5.35 -5.10
N THR A 27 -2.83 5.64 -5.55
CA THR A 27 -3.96 5.94 -4.66
C THR A 27 -4.30 4.74 -3.79
N TRP A 28 -4.41 3.55 -4.39
CA TRP A 28 -4.80 2.34 -3.67
C TRP A 28 -3.71 1.83 -2.74
N VAL A 29 -2.42 1.92 -3.10
CA VAL A 29 -1.35 1.54 -2.17
C VAL A 29 -1.26 2.52 -0.99
N SER A 30 -1.48 3.83 -1.21
CA SER A 30 -1.53 4.82 -0.12
C SER A 30 -2.73 4.59 0.80
N ALA A 31 -3.90 4.25 0.24
CA ALA A 31 -5.09 3.92 1.01
C ALA A 31 -4.91 2.63 1.82
N ALA A 32 -4.11 1.67 1.34
CA ALA A 32 -3.78 0.47 2.12
C ALA A 32 -2.95 0.79 3.36
N LEU A 33 -1.96 1.68 3.22
CA LEU A 33 -1.14 2.14 4.35
C LEU A 33 -2.00 2.82 5.42
N MET A 34 -2.92 3.70 4.99
CA MET A 34 -3.86 4.34 5.90
C MET A 34 -4.75 3.33 6.64
N ASN A 35 -5.22 2.27 5.95
CA ASN A 35 -5.99 1.21 6.61
C ASN A 35 -5.17 0.42 7.62
N GLU A 36 -3.87 0.24 7.39
CA GLU A 36 -2.96 -0.41 8.34
C GLU A 36 -2.75 0.47 9.58
N ASP A 37 -2.55 1.78 9.43
CA ASP A 37 -2.45 2.71 10.56
C ASP A 37 -3.75 2.72 11.41
N ILE A 38 -4.91 2.87 10.75
CA ILE A 38 -6.22 2.84 11.44
C ILE A 38 -6.50 1.47 12.08
N CYS A 39 -6.02 0.38 11.48
CA CYS A 39 -6.16 -0.96 12.05
C CYS A 39 -5.46 -1.06 13.40
N VAL A 40 -4.22 -0.54 13.53
CA VAL A 40 -3.51 -0.50 14.82
C VAL A 40 -4.28 0.33 15.85
N ASP A 41 -4.77 1.50 15.45
CA ASP A 41 -5.54 2.40 16.33
C ASP A 41 -6.84 1.75 16.85
N GLY A 42 -7.46 0.89 16.04
CA GLY A 42 -8.65 0.13 16.41
C GLY A 42 -8.45 -0.84 17.57
N PHE A 43 -7.21 -1.29 17.83
CA PHE A 43 -6.90 -2.19 18.96
C PHE A 43 -6.65 -1.46 20.28
N ALA A 44 -6.24 -0.19 20.23
CA ALA A 44 -5.80 0.57 21.41
C ALA A 44 -6.90 0.74 22.49
N ASN A 45 -8.18 0.58 22.13
CA ASN A 45 -9.32 0.78 23.03
C ASN A 45 -10.13 -0.50 23.31
N LEU A 46 -9.65 -1.67 22.90
CA LEU A 46 -10.35 -2.93 23.12
C LEU A 46 -9.90 -3.60 24.42
N PRO A 47 -10.80 -4.24 25.19
CA PRO A 47 -10.46 -5.00 26.38
C PRO A 47 -9.83 -6.36 26.01
N LEU A 48 -8.70 -6.33 25.31
CA LEU A 48 -7.97 -7.51 24.87
C LEU A 48 -6.95 -7.93 25.91
N ASN A 49 -6.62 -9.23 25.93
CA ASN A 49 -5.37 -9.63 26.56
C ASN A 49 -4.21 -9.01 25.75
N GLY A 50 -3.23 -8.40 26.42
CA GLY A 50 -2.15 -7.66 25.75
C GLY A 50 -1.31 -8.49 24.77
N LYS A 51 -1.40 -9.83 24.82
CA LYS A 51 -0.77 -10.74 23.86
C LYS A 51 -1.40 -10.64 22.47
N VAL A 52 -2.73 -10.55 22.37
CA VAL A 52 -3.43 -10.39 21.10
C VAL A 52 -3.09 -9.05 20.47
N GLU A 53 -3.16 -7.97 21.25
CA GLU A 53 -2.79 -6.62 20.80
C GLU A 53 -1.34 -6.56 20.28
N THR A 54 -0.37 -7.07 21.07
CA THR A 54 1.05 -7.10 20.67
C THR A 54 1.27 -7.91 19.39
N THR A 55 0.55 -9.02 19.23
CA THR A 55 0.67 -9.87 18.05
C THR A 55 0.08 -9.18 16.82
N ALA A 56 -1.12 -8.61 16.94
CA ALA A 56 -1.77 -7.85 15.87
C ALA A 56 -0.90 -6.66 15.44
N HIS A 57 -0.45 -5.83 16.38
CA HIS A 57 0.42 -4.69 16.12
C HIS A 57 1.67 -5.11 15.34
N ARG A 58 2.36 -6.19 15.75
CA ARG A 58 3.54 -6.69 15.04
C ARG A 58 3.26 -7.04 13.58
N HIS A 59 2.14 -7.70 13.31
CA HIS A 59 1.77 -8.10 11.95
C HIS A 59 1.38 -6.89 11.10
N VAL A 60 0.60 -5.96 11.65
CA VAL A 60 0.17 -4.76 10.92
C VAL A 60 1.34 -3.83 10.64
N THR A 61 2.26 -3.59 11.59
CA THR A 61 3.49 -2.82 11.34
C THR A 61 4.34 -3.45 10.23
N LYS A 62 4.44 -4.78 10.21
CA LYS A 62 5.17 -5.47 9.13
C LYS A 62 4.50 -5.25 7.77
N ALA A 63 3.17 -5.31 7.71
CA ALA A 63 2.41 -5.03 6.50
C ALA A 63 2.62 -3.57 6.03
N ALA A 64 2.51 -2.61 6.95
CA ALA A 64 2.79 -1.19 6.70
C ALA A 64 4.17 -0.93 6.09
N HIS A 65 5.23 -1.53 6.64
CA HIS A 65 6.56 -1.41 6.05
C HIS A 65 6.65 -1.97 4.62
N LEU A 66 5.98 -3.09 4.33
CA LEU A 66 5.94 -3.64 2.98
C LEU A 66 5.14 -2.72 2.03
N THR A 67 4.02 -2.16 2.51
CA THR A 67 3.20 -1.20 1.77
C THR A 67 3.98 0.09 1.46
N ILE A 68 4.76 0.60 2.41
CA ILE A 68 5.65 1.76 2.21
C ILE A 68 6.70 1.46 1.12
N ASN A 69 7.35 0.29 1.19
CA ASN A 69 8.31 -0.11 0.15
C ASN A 69 7.65 -0.21 -1.23
N ALA A 70 6.44 -0.78 -1.30
CA ALA A 70 5.68 -0.85 -2.54
C ALA A 70 5.32 0.54 -3.09
N LEU A 71 4.85 1.46 -2.23
CA LEU A 71 4.56 2.84 -2.61
C LEU A 71 5.81 3.57 -3.14
N ALA A 72 6.96 3.38 -2.50
CA ALA A 72 8.23 3.95 -2.97
C ALA A 72 8.60 3.45 -4.38
N LEU A 73 8.46 2.15 -4.63
CA LEU A 73 8.71 1.55 -5.95
C LEU A 73 7.76 2.07 -7.01
N VAL A 74 6.45 2.15 -6.71
CA VAL A 74 5.44 2.68 -7.63
C VAL A 74 5.73 4.15 -7.97
N ASN A 75 6.08 4.97 -6.99
CA ASN A 75 6.42 6.37 -7.20
C ASN A 75 7.66 6.53 -8.08
N ALA A 76 8.70 5.72 -7.85
CA ALA A 76 9.90 5.71 -8.69
C ALA A 76 9.58 5.29 -10.13
N TYR A 77 8.78 4.24 -10.31
CA TYR A 77 8.37 3.76 -11.63
C TYR A 77 7.55 4.80 -12.39
N ALA A 78 6.57 5.42 -11.74
CA ALA A 78 5.75 6.49 -12.32
C ALA A 78 6.62 7.68 -12.76
N SER A 79 7.57 8.08 -11.91
CA SER A 79 8.51 9.17 -12.22
C SER A 79 9.37 8.86 -13.45
N ALA A 80 9.92 7.64 -13.52
CA ALA A 80 10.71 7.18 -14.65
C ALA A 80 9.91 7.15 -15.97
N LYS A 81 8.61 6.79 -15.89
CA LYS A 81 7.71 6.83 -17.05
C LYS A 81 7.37 8.24 -17.50
N THR A 82 7.17 9.18 -16.58
CA THR A 82 6.92 10.58 -16.94
C THR A 82 8.15 11.32 -17.46
N ALA A 83 9.36 10.84 -17.12
CA ALA A 83 10.63 11.41 -17.56
C ALA A 83 11.14 10.83 -18.90
N SER A 84 10.50 9.79 -19.42
CA SER A 84 10.80 9.23 -20.74
C SER A 84 10.07 10.06 -21.83
N PRO A 85 10.74 10.50 -22.91
CA PRO A 85 10.13 11.28 -23.98
C PRO A 85 9.07 10.49 -24.79
#